data_AF-A0A0M8M917-F1
#
_entry.id   AF-A0A0M8M917-F1
#
_cell.length_a   1.000
_cell.length_b   1.000
_cell.length_c   1.000
_cell.angle_alpha   90.00
_cell.angle_beta   90.00
_cell.angle_gamma   90.00
#
_symmetry.space_group_name_H-M   'P 1'
#
loop_
_entity.id
_entity.type
_entity.pdbx_description
1 polymer ?
#
loop_
_entity_poly.entity_id
_entity_poly.type
_entity_poly.pdbx_seq_one_letter_code
_entity_poly.pdbx_strand_id
1 'polypeptide(L)'
;MELYKKILFKLFKILPITAGVAIVIGCIVLLFLNDKPTQLTEKEFIDKAIENHISSFAEYDNTFVMDLDSGKRYAHEFKSYEQASVFKDLIMEKFGTISTGSSYYETDYNQYYLGVIGGTICVAFSILLFYVTVVLWFVSLFDLLKSEFIENHNKWMWLICLLLLPFISPLFYAFIASKQKRPVNLAQQNLK
;
A
#
# COMPACT_ATOMS: atom_id res chain seq x y z
N MET A 1 19.78 16.71 32.27
CA MET A 1 19.87 15.37 31.64
C MET A 1 18.64 14.53 31.96
N GLU A 2 18.17 14.51 33.22
CA GLU A 2 16.96 13.77 33.63
C GLU A 2 15.67 14.20 32.92
N LEU A 3 15.44 15.51 32.69
CA LEU A 3 14.26 15.98 31.96
C LEU A 3 14.23 15.46 30.51
N TYR A 4 15.38 15.44 29.85
CA TYR A 4 15.52 14.93 28.47
C TYR A 4 15.20 13.44 28.40
N LYS A 5 15.78 12.63 29.29
CA LYS A 5 15.46 11.20 29.40
C LYS A 5 13.96 10.96 29.60
N LYS A 6 13.30 11.79 30.43
CA LYS A 6 11.85 11.72 30.63
C LYS A 6 11.06 12.05 29.37
N ILE A 7 11.46 13.07 28.60
CA ILE A 7 10.80 13.43 27.33
C ILE A 7 11.00 12.32 26.29
N LEU A 8 12.24 11.85 26.12
CA LEU A 8 12.60 10.74 25.25
C LEU A 8 11.77 9.49 25.55
N PHE A 9 11.68 9.14 26.84
CA PHE A 9 10.92 7.98 27.30
C PHE A 9 9.42 8.13 27.08
N LYS A 10 8.87 9.36 27.22
CA LYS A 10 7.47 9.64 26.87
C LYS A 10 7.22 9.50 25.36
N LEU A 11 8.12 9.99 24.51
CA LEU A 11 8.03 9.83 23.06
C LEU A 11 8.07 8.36 22.65
N PHE A 12 8.99 7.58 23.25
CA PHE A 12 9.08 6.14 23.02
C PHE A 12 7.80 5.38 23.40
N LYS A 13 7.06 5.86 24.41
CA LYS A 13 5.76 5.27 24.79
C LYS A 13 4.63 5.60 23.84
N ILE A 14 4.65 6.77 23.21
CA ILE A 14 3.61 7.21 22.27
C ILE A 14 3.77 6.51 20.91
N LEU A 15 5.00 6.18 20.53
CA LEU A 15 5.33 5.51 19.27
C LEU A 15 4.52 4.23 18.97
N PRO A 16 4.47 3.21 19.85
CA PRO A 16 3.67 2.01 19.58
C PRO A 16 2.17 2.32 19.49
N ILE A 17 1.70 3.37 20.16
CA ILE A 17 0.30 3.78 20.12
C ILE A 17 -0.03 4.38 18.75
N THR A 18 0.79 5.30 18.25
CA THR A 18 0.56 5.93 16.93
C THR A 18 0.71 4.93 15.80
N ALA A 19 1.69 4.01 15.89
CA ALA A 19 1.82 2.90 14.94
C ALA A 19 0.59 1.99 14.98
N GLY A 20 0.12 1.61 16.18
CA GLY A 20 -1.10 0.81 16.35
C GLY A 20 -2.34 1.47 15.75
N VAL A 21 -2.51 2.79 15.97
CA VAL A 21 -3.62 3.55 15.37
C VAL A 21 -3.53 3.58 13.85
N ALA A 22 -2.34 3.80 13.28
CA ALA A 22 -2.15 3.78 11.83
C ALA A 22 -2.48 2.41 11.22
N ILE A 23 -2.08 1.32 11.88
CA ILE A 23 -2.42 -0.05 11.49
C ILE A 23 -3.94 -0.25 11.49
N VAL A 24 -4.63 0.14 12.56
CA VAL A 24 -6.09 0.00 12.67
C VAL A 24 -6.81 0.81 11.59
N ILE A 25 -6.40 2.05 11.35
CA ILE A 25 -6.97 2.88 10.26
C ILE A 25 -6.73 2.21 8.90
N GLY A 26 -5.52 1.70 8.66
CA GLY A 26 -5.20 0.94 7.44
C GLY A 26 -6.15 -0.25 7.26
N CYS A 27 -6.33 -1.08 8.28
CA CYS A 27 -7.26 -2.21 8.26
C CYS A 27 -8.72 -1.76 8.02
N ILE A 28 -9.16 -0.66 8.63
CA ILE A 28 -10.51 -0.12 8.42
C ILE A 28 -10.71 0.32 6.98
N VAL A 29 -9.80 1.16 6.46
CA VAL A 29 -9.84 1.64 5.07
C VAL A 29 -9.90 0.45 4.11
N LEU A 30 -9.12 -0.59 4.38
CA LEU A 30 -9.10 -1.81 3.59
C LEU A 30 -10.42 -2.59 3.64
N LEU A 31 -11.05 -2.71 4.81
CA LEU A 31 -12.38 -3.30 4.92
C LEU A 31 -13.44 -2.51 4.16
N PHE A 32 -13.28 -1.18 4.03
CA PHE A 32 -14.18 -0.32 3.27
C PHE A 32 -13.88 -0.26 1.78
N LEU A 33 -12.61 -0.42 1.37
CA LEU A 33 -12.20 -0.43 -0.03
C LEU A 33 -12.46 -1.77 -0.71
N ASN A 34 -12.59 -2.85 0.05
CA ASN A 34 -13.02 -4.13 -0.49
C ASN A 34 -14.53 -4.11 -0.75
N ASP A 35 -14.93 -3.52 -1.87
CA ASP A 35 -16.32 -3.47 -2.29
C ASP A 35 -16.81 -4.91 -2.48
N LYS A 36 -17.71 -5.34 -1.57
CA LYS A 36 -18.26 -6.68 -1.63
C LYS A 36 -19.12 -6.76 -2.89
N PRO A 37 -18.98 -7.83 -3.69
CA PRO A 37 -19.83 -7.97 -4.86
C PRO A 37 -21.30 -7.95 -4.43
N THR A 38 -22.11 -7.20 -5.17
CA THR A 38 -23.54 -7.10 -4.92
C THR A 38 -24.18 -8.45 -5.21
N GLN A 39 -24.84 -9.03 -4.20
CA GLN A 39 -25.53 -10.31 -4.35
C GLN A 39 -26.79 -10.13 -5.19
N LEU A 40 -26.89 -10.90 -6.27
CA LEU A 40 -28.04 -10.92 -7.17
C LEU A 40 -28.79 -12.24 -7.06
N THR A 41 -30.07 -12.24 -7.41
CA THR A 41 -30.76 -13.50 -7.71
C THR A 41 -30.21 -14.11 -9.00
N GLU A 42 -30.42 -15.42 -9.20
CA GLU A 42 -29.95 -16.14 -10.39
C GLU A 42 -30.40 -15.45 -11.69
N LYS A 43 -31.70 -15.09 -11.75
CA LYS A 43 -32.28 -14.40 -12.89
C LYS A 43 -31.63 -13.04 -13.13
N GLU A 44 -31.48 -12.21 -12.09
CA GLU A 44 -30.86 -10.89 -12.21
C GLU A 44 -29.39 -11.00 -12.63
N PHE A 45 -28.67 -12.01 -12.14
CA PHE A 45 -27.29 -12.28 -12.50
C PHE A 45 -27.17 -12.62 -14.00
N ILE A 46 -28.03 -13.51 -14.50
CA ILE A 46 -28.11 -13.85 -15.93
C ILE A 46 -28.47 -12.63 -16.78
N ASP A 47 -29.52 -11.91 -16.39
CA ASP A 47 -29.99 -10.73 -17.11
C ASP A 47 -28.86 -9.68 -17.21
N LYS A 48 -28.14 -9.43 -16.11
CA LYS A 48 -27.00 -8.52 -16.07
C LYS A 48 -25.81 -9.00 -16.91
N ALA A 49 -25.51 -10.30 -16.90
CA ALA A 49 -24.46 -10.87 -17.73
C ALA A 49 -24.76 -10.70 -19.23
N ILE A 50 -26.02 -10.93 -19.63
CA ILE A 50 -26.48 -10.75 -21.01
C ILE A 50 -26.46 -9.27 -21.41
N GLU A 51 -27.01 -8.39 -20.57
CA GLU A 51 -27.08 -6.94 -20.79
C GLU A 51 -25.69 -6.33 -21.03
N ASN A 52 -24.68 -6.81 -20.31
CA ASN A 52 -23.31 -6.29 -20.38
C ASN A 52 -22.37 -7.14 -21.25
N HIS A 53 -22.90 -8.13 -21.98
CA HIS A 53 -22.12 -9.04 -22.83
C HIS A 53 -20.92 -9.69 -22.11
N ILE A 54 -21.09 -10.04 -20.84
CA ILE A 54 -20.02 -10.63 -20.03
C ILE A 54 -19.89 -12.11 -20.36
N SER A 55 -18.71 -12.52 -20.84
CA SER A 55 -18.36 -13.92 -21.09
C SER A 55 -17.30 -14.47 -20.11
N SER A 56 -16.75 -13.61 -19.24
CA SER A 56 -15.76 -14.00 -18.25
C SER A 56 -16.37 -14.01 -16.86
N PHE A 57 -16.36 -15.17 -16.22
CA PHE A 57 -16.90 -15.38 -14.89
C PHE A 57 -15.84 -16.01 -14.00
N ALA A 58 -15.80 -15.59 -12.75
CA ALA A 58 -14.97 -16.20 -11.73
C ALA A 58 -15.83 -17.17 -10.88
N GLU A 59 -15.35 -18.40 -10.68
CA GLU A 59 -16.08 -19.47 -9.98
C GLU A 59 -15.37 -19.77 -8.63
N TYR A 60 -16.12 -19.78 -7.54
CA TYR A 60 -15.67 -20.03 -6.17
C TYR A 60 -16.64 -20.94 -5.44
N ASP A 61 -16.28 -22.22 -5.28
CA ASP A 61 -17.16 -23.25 -4.73
C ASP A 61 -18.51 -23.33 -5.48
N ASN A 62 -19.57 -22.80 -4.88
CA ASN A 62 -20.91 -22.68 -5.41
C ASN A 62 -21.28 -21.23 -5.80
N THR A 63 -20.31 -20.30 -5.87
CA THR A 63 -20.53 -18.89 -6.15
C THR A 63 -19.92 -18.48 -7.49
N PHE A 64 -20.68 -17.75 -8.30
CA PHE A 64 -20.19 -17.12 -9.53
C PHE A 64 -20.10 -15.61 -9.32
N VAL A 65 -19.01 -15.01 -9.80
CA VAL A 65 -18.75 -13.58 -9.74
C VAL A 65 -18.48 -13.05 -11.14
N MET A 66 -19.04 -11.88 -11.44
CA MET A 66 -18.74 -11.13 -12.66
C MET A 66 -18.35 -9.70 -12.32
N ASP A 67 -17.33 -9.22 -13.02
CA ASP A 67 -16.85 -7.85 -12.93
C ASP A 67 -17.28 -7.10 -14.21
N LEU A 68 -17.90 -5.93 -14.03
CA LEU A 68 -18.23 -5.05 -15.15
C LEU A 68 -17.12 -4.03 -15.39
N ASP A 69 -17.00 -3.55 -16.63
CA ASP A 69 -16.09 -2.45 -17.01
C ASP A 69 -16.31 -1.18 -16.18
N SER A 70 -17.51 -1.00 -15.61
CA SER A 70 -17.82 0.11 -14.70
C SER A 70 -17.19 -0.03 -13.30
N GLY A 71 -16.43 -1.10 -13.04
CA GLY A 71 -15.89 -1.45 -11.72
C GLY A 71 -16.91 -2.03 -10.75
N LYS A 72 -18.14 -2.30 -11.19
CA LYS A 72 -19.18 -2.94 -10.36
C LYS A 72 -18.99 -4.45 -10.39
N ARG A 73 -19.12 -5.07 -9.23
CA ARG A 73 -18.96 -6.51 -9.05
C ARG A 73 -20.29 -7.11 -8.62
N TYR A 74 -20.68 -8.21 -9.25
CA TYR A 74 -21.89 -8.94 -8.92
C TYR A 74 -21.55 -10.38 -8.59
N ALA A 75 -22.25 -10.95 -7.61
CA ALA A 75 -22.10 -12.34 -7.23
C ALA A 75 -23.46 -13.02 -7.15
N HIS A 76 -23.46 -14.33 -7.40
CA HIS A 76 -24.57 -15.20 -7.11
C HIS A 76 -24.07 -16.51 -6.51
N GLU A 77 -24.56 -16.84 -5.31
CA GLU A 77 -24.28 -18.10 -4.62
C GLU A 77 -25.42 -19.11 -4.89
N PHE A 78 -25.07 -20.22 -5.53
CA PHE A 78 -25.99 -21.34 -5.79
C PHE A 78 -26.16 -22.21 -4.55
N LYS A 79 -27.32 -22.85 -4.40
CA LYS A 79 -27.60 -23.67 -3.20
C LYS A 79 -26.78 -24.95 -3.15
N SER A 80 -26.29 -25.41 -4.29
CA SER A 80 -25.47 -26.63 -4.40
C SER A 80 -24.48 -26.53 -5.56
N TYR A 81 -23.42 -27.33 -5.48
CA TYR A 81 -22.45 -27.49 -6.56
C TYR A 81 -23.08 -28.00 -7.86
N GLU A 82 -24.12 -28.84 -7.76
CA GLU A 82 -24.85 -29.34 -8.93
C GLU A 82 -25.58 -28.22 -9.68
N GLN A 83 -26.22 -27.28 -8.95
CA GLN A 83 -26.86 -26.10 -9.55
C GLN A 83 -25.82 -25.19 -10.22
N ALA A 84 -24.69 -24.96 -9.55
CA ALA A 84 -23.56 -24.22 -10.10
C ALA A 84 -23.02 -24.85 -11.39
N SER A 85 -22.93 -26.19 -11.46
CA SER A 85 -22.50 -26.92 -12.66
C SER A 85 -23.52 -26.79 -13.81
N VAL A 86 -24.82 -26.91 -13.54
CA VAL A 86 -25.86 -26.73 -14.58
C VAL A 86 -25.83 -25.30 -15.13
N PHE A 87 -25.63 -24.32 -14.25
CA PHE A 87 -25.48 -22.93 -14.65
C PHE A 87 -24.24 -22.71 -15.53
N LYS A 88 -23.11 -23.33 -15.16
CA LYS A 88 -21.87 -23.29 -15.96
C LYS A 88 -22.10 -23.82 -17.38
N ASP A 89 -22.77 -24.94 -17.52
CA ASP A 89 -23.08 -25.51 -18.84
C ASP A 89 -23.95 -24.56 -19.67
N LEU A 90 -24.97 -23.94 -19.05
CA LEU A 90 -25.84 -22.95 -19.69
C LEU A 90 -25.06 -21.71 -20.16
N ILE A 91 -24.12 -21.21 -19.35
CA ILE A 91 -23.27 -20.09 -19.73
C ILE A 91 -22.30 -20.49 -20.85
N MET A 92 -21.70 -21.69 -20.81
CA MET A 92 -20.84 -22.19 -21.89
C MET A 92 -21.60 -22.32 -23.21
N GLU A 93 -22.83 -22.81 -23.17
CA GLU A 93 -23.70 -22.90 -24.34
C GLU A 93 -24.00 -21.51 -24.92
N LYS A 94 -24.30 -20.54 -24.06
CA LYS A 94 -24.78 -19.21 -24.47
C LYS A 94 -23.66 -18.25 -24.90
N PHE A 95 -22.50 -18.33 -24.26
CA PHE A 95 -21.39 -17.39 -24.44
C PHE A 95 -20.13 -18.03 -25.04
N GLY A 96 -20.13 -19.35 -25.25
CA GLY A 96 -19.08 -20.09 -25.97
C GLY A 96 -17.81 -20.36 -25.16
N THR A 97 -17.50 -19.55 -24.15
CA THR A 97 -16.34 -19.73 -23.28
C THR A 97 -16.64 -19.30 -21.86
N ILE A 98 -16.14 -20.05 -20.88
CA ILE A 98 -15.99 -19.58 -19.51
C ILE A 98 -14.51 -19.62 -19.18
N SER A 99 -13.94 -18.47 -18.88
CA SER A 99 -12.61 -18.43 -18.27
C SER A 99 -12.76 -18.76 -16.79
N THR A 100 -12.71 -20.05 -16.44
CA THR A 100 -12.64 -20.47 -15.03
C THR A 100 -11.26 -20.12 -14.48
N GLY A 101 -11.08 -18.86 -14.11
CA GLY A 101 -9.88 -18.38 -13.46
C GLY A 101 -9.80 -18.92 -12.04
N SER A 102 -9.37 -20.17 -11.86
CA SER A 102 -9.02 -20.73 -10.55
C SER A 102 -7.93 -19.92 -9.84
N SER A 103 -7.24 -19.04 -10.57
CA SER A 103 -6.15 -18.20 -10.09
C SER A 103 -6.57 -16.78 -9.68
N TYR A 104 -7.78 -16.29 -10.03
CA TYR A 104 -8.04 -14.84 -9.88
C TYR A 104 -8.17 -14.44 -8.40
N TYR A 105 -8.94 -15.16 -7.58
CA TYR A 105 -9.00 -14.84 -6.14
C TYR A 105 -7.81 -15.38 -5.36
N GLU A 106 -7.17 -16.51 -5.68
CA GLU A 106 -5.94 -16.87 -4.95
C GLU A 106 -4.84 -15.83 -5.19
N THR A 107 -4.78 -15.26 -6.39
CA THR A 107 -3.80 -14.20 -6.70
C THR A 107 -4.23 -12.87 -6.10
N ASP A 108 -5.50 -12.46 -6.22
CA ASP A 108 -5.98 -11.21 -5.63
C ASP A 108 -5.97 -11.25 -4.11
N TYR A 109 -6.36 -12.37 -3.48
CA TYR A 109 -6.32 -12.53 -2.04
C TYR A 109 -4.88 -12.56 -1.55
N ASN A 110 -3.99 -13.37 -2.15
CA ASN A 110 -2.59 -13.36 -1.72
C ASN A 110 -1.90 -12.02 -2.00
N GLN A 111 -2.13 -11.38 -3.15
CA GLN A 111 -1.59 -10.05 -3.44
C GLN A 111 -2.17 -8.98 -2.51
N TYR A 112 -3.45 -9.08 -2.17
CA TYR A 112 -4.09 -8.17 -1.23
C TYR A 112 -3.53 -8.35 0.17
N TYR A 113 -3.48 -9.57 0.71
CA TYR A 113 -2.95 -9.81 2.05
C TYR A 113 -1.46 -9.53 2.14
N LEU A 114 -0.65 -9.93 1.15
CA LEU A 114 0.77 -9.59 1.12
C LEU A 114 1.01 -8.10 0.91
N GLY A 115 0.20 -7.44 0.07
CA GLY A 115 0.27 -6.00 -0.16
C GLY A 115 -0.15 -5.20 1.06
N VAL A 116 -1.19 -5.65 1.76
CA VAL A 116 -1.70 -5.02 2.99
C VAL A 116 -0.76 -5.24 4.15
N ILE A 117 -0.37 -6.49 4.43
CA ILE A 117 0.54 -6.82 5.54
C ILE A 117 1.90 -6.19 5.27
N GLY A 118 2.43 -6.39 4.06
CA GLY A 118 3.70 -5.80 3.64
C GLY A 118 3.66 -4.27 3.69
N GLY A 119 2.62 -3.66 3.12
CA GLY A 119 2.44 -2.20 3.15
C GLY A 119 2.34 -1.65 4.57
N THR A 120 1.59 -2.32 5.44
CA THR A 120 1.44 -1.94 6.85
C THR A 120 2.77 -2.03 7.60
N ILE A 121 3.54 -3.11 7.39
CA ILE A 121 4.88 -3.28 7.95
C ILE A 121 5.81 -2.18 7.44
N CYS A 122 5.81 -1.89 6.14
CA CYS A 122 6.62 -0.84 5.54
C CYS A 122 6.28 0.55 6.12
N VAL A 123 5.00 0.85 6.31
CA VAL A 123 4.55 2.11 6.94
C VAL A 123 5.01 2.18 8.40
N ALA A 124 4.77 1.14 9.18
CA ALA A 124 5.20 1.08 10.58
C ALA A 124 6.73 1.23 10.72
N PHE A 125 7.48 0.55 9.86
CA PHE A 125 8.95 0.64 9.81
C PHE A 125 9.41 2.04 9.41
N SER A 126 8.75 2.68 8.44
CA SER A 126 9.06 4.06 8.02
C SER A 126 8.79 5.07 9.13
N ILE A 127 7.68 4.91 9.87
CA ILE A 127 7.36 5.72 11.05
C ILE A 127 8.44 5.53 12.13
N LEU A 128 8.83 4.28 12.41
CA LEU A 128 9.89 3.98 13.37
C LEU A 128 11.21 4.66 12.99
N LEU A 129 11.65 4.51 11.73
CA LEU A 129 12.88 5.14 11.23
C LEU A 129 12.81 6.66 11.36
N PHE A 130 11.70 7.27 10.93
CA PHE A 130 11.50 8.71 11.05
C PHE A 130 11.66 9.18 12.50
N TYR A 131 11.01 8.50 13.46
CA TYR A 131 11.13 8.84 14.87
C TYR A 131 12.54 8.66 15.41
N VAL A 132 13.24 7.58 15.06
CA VAL A 132 14.64 7.38 15.46
C VAL A 132 15.52 8.51 14.94
N THR A 133 15.36 8.89 13.68
CA THR A 133 16.10 10.01 13.07
C THR A 133 15.81 11.33 13.79
N VAL A 134 14.54 11.67 14.01
CA VAL A 134 14.13 12.91 14.70
C VAL A 134 14.66 12.94 16.13
N VAL A 135 14.54 11.82 16.85
CA VAL A 135 15.05 11.70 18.22
C VAL A 135 16.56 11.92 18.26
N LEU A 136 17.32 11.21 17.43
CA LEU A 136 18.77 11.35 17.37
C LEU A 136 19.18 12.78 17.01
N TRP A 137 18.48 13.40 16.07
CA TRP A 137 18.71 14.80 15.71
C TRP A 137 18.52 15.74 16.91
N PHE A 138 17.43 15.57 17.68
CA PHE A 138 17.22 16.35 18.90
C PHE A 138 18.21 16.01 20.03
N VAL A 139 18.65 14.74 20.17
CA VAL A 139 19.74 14.36 21.11
C VAL A 139 20.97 15.20 20.78
N SER A 140 21.41 15.14 19.52
CA SER A 140 22.63 15.81 19.07
C SER A 140 22.53 17.32 19.20
N LEU A 141 21.37 17.91 18.89
CA LEU A 141 21.14 19.34 19.09
C LEU A 141 21.23 19.72 20.56
N PHE A 142 20.59 18.96 21.44
CA PHE A 142 20.63 19.22 22.88
C PHE A 142 22.04 19.09 23.45
N ASP A 143 22.76 18.03 23.07
CA ASP A 143 24.14 17.79 23.50
C ASP A 143 25.07 18.92 23.04
N LEU A 144 24.93 19.34 21.77
CA LEU A 144 25.65 20.47 21.22
C LEU A 144 25.38 21.76 21.98
N LEU A 145 24.12 22.08 22.25
CA LEU A 145 23.73 23.31 22.95
C LEU A 145 24.25 23.33 24.39
N LYS A 146 24.30 22.17 25.04
CA LYS A 146 24.79 22.05 26.42
C LYS A 146 26.32 21.99 26.52
N SER A 147 27.00 21.51 25.49
CA SER A 147 28.45 21.32 25.51
C SER A 147 29.21 22.65 25.56
N GLU A 148 30.29 22.66 26.35
CA GLU A 148 31.28 23.73 26.39
C GLU A 148 32.41 23.36 25.42
N PHE A 149 32.49 24.09 24.31
CA PHE A 149 33.55 23.90 23.32
C PHE A 149 34.76 24.75 23.72
N ILE A 150 35.97 24.25 23.46
CA ILE A 150 37.23 24.99 23.70
C ILE A 150 37.20 26.34 22.96
N GLU A 151 36.67 26.34 21.74
CA GLU A 151 36.53 27.54 20.92
C GLU A 151 35.06 27.77 20.57
N ASN A 152 34.53 28.96 20.88
CA ASN A 152 33.12 29.29 20.66
C ASN A 152 32.69 29.20 19.19
N HIS A 153 33.58 29.46 18.25
CA HIS A 153 33.26 29.40 16.82
C HIS A 153 32.95 27.96 16.34
N ASN A 154 33.56 26.94 16.96
CA ASN A 154 33.29 25.54 16.64
C ASN A 154 31.85 25.14 16.96
N LYS A 155 31.29 25.66 18.06
CA LYS A 155 29.89 25.40 18.44
C LYS A 155 28.91 25.94 17.39
N TRP A 156 29.16 27.14 16.88
CA TRP A 156 28.31 27.75 15.85
C TRP A 156 28.40 27.00 14.52
N MET A 157 29.59 26.57 14.10
CA MET A 157 29.72 25.71 12.92
C MET A 157 28.89 24.43 13.05
N TRP A 158 29.05 23.71 14.16
CA TRP A 158 28.31 22.46 14.35
C TRP A 158 26.80 22.68 14.41
N LEU A 159 26.34 23.78 15.00
CA LEU A 159 24.92 24.14 15.03
C LEU A 159 24.38 24.36 13.61
N ILE A 160 25.10 25.14 12.81
CA ILE A 160 24.75 25.42 11.41
C ILE A 160 24.73 24.12 10.61
N CYS A 161 25.75 23.27 10.75
CA CYS A 161 25.80 21.95 10.11
C CYS A 161 24.58 21.11 10.51
N LEU A 162 24.27 20.98 11.79
CA LEU A 162 23.16 20.14 12.26
C LEU A 162 21.79 20.63 11.76
N LEU A 163 21.61 21.94 11.63
CA LEU A 163 20.37 22.56 11.15
C LEU A 163 20.24 22.52 9.62
N LEU A 164 21.32 22.79 8.89
CA LEU A 164 21.26 22.95 7.43
C LEU A 164 21.54 21.66 6.65
N LEU A 165 22.31 20.72 7.18
CA LEU A 165 22.69 19.49 6.48
C LEU A 165 21.50 18.63 6.01
N PRO A 166 20.38 18.51 6.76
CA PRO A 166 19.19 17.82 6.27
C PRO A 166 18.58 18.43 5.00
N PHE A 167 18.75 19.74 4.79
CA PHE A 167 18.23 20.46 3.63
C PHE A 167 19.23 20.54 2.49
N ILE A 168 20.51 20.71 2.82
CA ILE A 168 21.59 20.86 1.85
C ILE A 168 21.95 19.51 1.20
N SER A 169 21.90 18.41 1.94
CA SER A 169 22.26 17.08 1.42
C SER A 169 21.39 16.65 0.21
N PRO A 170 20.04 16.74 0.26
CA PRO A 170 19.20 16.44 -0.90
C PRO A 170 19.48 17.35 -2.10
N LEU A 171 19.77 18.65 -1.86
CA LEU A 171 20.12 19.59 -2.92
C LEU A 171 21.42 19.18 -3.63
N PHE A 172 22.47 18.83 -2.87
CA PHE A 172 23.71 18.33 -3.45
C PHE A 172 23.50 17.05 -4.25
N TYR A 173 22.71 16.12 -3.72
CA TYR A 173 22.37 14.90 -4.44
C TYR A 173 21.67 15.22 -5.77
N ALA A 174 20.69 16.12 -5.79
CA ALA A 174 19.99 16.52 -7.01
C ALA A 174 20.95 17.11 -8.07
N PHE A 175 21.89 17.98 -7.66
CA PHE A 175 22.90 18.54 -8.56
C PHE A 175 23.87 17.48 -9.09
N ILE A 176 24.36 16.59 -8.24
CA ILE A 176 25.29 15.52 -8.67
C ILE A 176 24.58 14.53 -9.59
N ALA A 177 23.37 14.10 -9.22
CA ALA A 177 22.57 13.15 -10.00
C ALA A 177 22.24 13.71 -11.40
N SER A 178 22.00 15.01 -11.53
CA SER A 178 21.73 15.64 -12.84
C SER A 178 22.89 15.47 -13.84
N LYS A 179 24.14 15.42 -13.35
CA LYS A 179 25.34 15.28 -14.18
C LYS A 179 25.73 13.82 -14.45
N GLN A 180 25.23 12.88 -13.65
CA GLN A 180 25.59 11.47 -13.72
C GLN A 180 24.53 10.58 -14.41
N LYS A 181 23.31 11.10 -14.65
CA LYS A 181 22.29 10.37 -15.40
C LYS A 181 22.76 10.18 -16.84
N ARG A 182 22.79 8.92 -17.32
CA ARG A 182 23.07 8.62 -18.72
C ARG A 182 22.05 9.33 -19.62
N PRO A 183 22.47 9.89 -20.77
CA PRO A 183 21.51 10.41 -21.73
C PRO A 183 20.57 9.28 -22.14
N VAL A 184 19.26 9.53 -22.03
CA VAL A 184 18.24 8.61 -22.53
C VAL A 184 18.46 8.49 -24.03
N ASN A 185 18.88 7.31 -24.48
CA ASN A 185 19.18 7.06 -25.88
C ASN A 185 17.85 6.99 -26.65
N LEU A 186 17.40 8.14 -27.16
CA LEU A 186 16.16 8.29 -27.94
C LEU A 186 16.12 7.37 -29.18
N ALA A 187 17.28 6.85 -29.62
CA ALA A 187 17.38 5.87 -30.71
C ALA A 187 16.64 4.54 -30.43
N GLN A 188 16.41 4.16 -29.16
CA GLN A 188 15.64 2.95 -28.84
C GLN A 188 14.12 3.18 -28.71
N GLN A 189 13.66 4.44 -28.69
CA GLN A 189 12.23 4.76 -28.65
C GLN A 189 11.55 4.73 -30.03
N ASN A 190 12.32 4.80 -31.12
CA ASN A 190 11.78 4.72 -32.49
C ASN A 190 11.75 3.29 -33.07
N LEU A 191 12.02 2.26 -32.25
CA LEU A 191 12.03 0.84 -32.64
C LEU A 191 10.90 0.02 -31.99
N LYS A 192 9.92 0.68 -31.36
CA LYS A 192 8.66 0.09 -30.91
C LYS A 192 7.51 0.81 -31.57
#